data_AF-A0A378JW38-F1
#
_entry.id   AF-A0A378JW38-F1
#
_cell.length_a   1.000
_cell.length_b   1.000
_cell.length_c   1.000
_cell.angle_alpha   90.00
_cell.angle_beta   90.00
_cell.angle_gamma   90.00
#
_symmetry.space_group_name_H-M   'P 1'
#
loop_
_entity.id
_entity.type
_entity.pdbx_description
1 polymer ?
#
loop_
_entity_poly.entity_id
_entity_poly.type
_entity_poly.pdbx_seq_one_letter_code
_entity_poly.pdbx_strand_id
1 'polypeptide(L)'
;MMKKTLFLIFMCLYLNAFAATLIIRGQPLPLEYKNDIYYWPLNLAASPNGKNLFITIDGINKLCFLNTAPPGLLEQMSEISINIKGQLTNWNCFPYITTIHEVRP
;
A
#
# COMPACT_ATOMS: atom_id res chain seq x y z
N MET A 1 -10.20 -9.21 45.35
CA MET A 1 -8.89 -8.69 44.91
C MET A 1 -8.61 -8.94 43.43
N MET A 2 -8.95 -10.11 42.84
CA MET A 2 -8.73 -10.47 41.42
C MET A 2 -9.38 -9.54 40.36
N LYS A 3 -10.54 -8.95 40.62
CA LYS A 3 -11.27 -8.14 39.62
C LYS A 3 -10.51 -6.86 39.22
N LYS A 4 -9.80 -6.24 40.17
CA LYS A 4 -9.04 -5.00 39.92
C LYS A 4 -7.73 -5.28 39.18
N THR A 5 -7.09 -6.42 39.45
CA THR A 5 -5.89 -6.88 38.73
C THR A 5 -6.22 -7.24 37.28
N LEU A 6 -7.35 -7.91 37.04
CA LEU A 6 -7.80 -8.24 35.69
C LEU A 6 -8.07 -6.98 34.86
N PHE A 7 -8.70 -5.96 35.46
CA PHE A 7 -8.95 -4.69 34.79
C PHE A 7 -7.64 -3.95 34.42
N LEU A 8 -6.62 -4.02 35.28
CA LEU A 8 -5.32 -3.41 35.02
C LEU A 8 -4.57 -4.10 33.86
N ILE A 9 -4.69 -5.43 33.75
CA ILE A 9 -4.07 -6.21 32.67
C ILE A 9 -4.75 -5.90 31.33
N PHE A 10 -6.08 -5.86 31.29
CA PHE A 10 -6.81 -5.41 30.09
C PHE A 10 -6.49 -3.94 29.77
N MET A 11 -6.19 -3.11 30.78
CA MET A 11 -5.71 -1.74 30.56
C MET A 11 -4.37 -1.74 29.79
N CYS A 12 -3.38 -2.49 30.24
CA CYS A 12 -2.07 -2.48 29.61
C CYS A 12 -2.06 -3.05 28.18
N LEU A 13 -3.01 -3.92 27.84
CA LEU A 13 -3.12 -4.53 26.50
C LEU A 13 -3.62 -3.57 25.42
N TYR A 14 -4.38 -2.52 25.76
CA TYR A 14 -4.91 -1.58 24.75
C TYR A 14 -3.87 -0.58 24.21
N LEU A 15 -2.72 -0.41 24.89
CA LEU A 15 -1.70 0.56 24.49
C LEU A 15 -0.99 0.17 23.17
N ASN A 16 -1.18 -1.07 22.70
CA ASN A 16 -0.59 -1.57 21.45
C ASN A 16 -1.50 -1.38 20.23
N ALA A 17 -2.61 -0.65 20.35
CA ALA A 17 -3.46 -0.30 19.21
C ALA A 17 -2.79 0.80 18.37
N PHE A 18 -1.84 0.41 17.53
CA PHE A 18 -1.20 1.30 16.57
C PHE A 18 -1.98 1.27 15.25
N ALA A 19 -2.55 2.41 14.86
CA ALA A 19 -3.01 2.64 13.49
C ALA A 19 -1.86 3.23 12.68
N ALA A 20 -1.52 2.62 11.55
CA ALA A 20 -0.52 3.15 10.64
C ALA A 20 -1.17 4.19 9.71
N THR A 21 -0.69 5.44 9.74
CA THR A 21 -1.12 6.46 8.78
C THR A 21 -0.30 6.34 7.51
N LEU A 22 -0.97 6.10 6.38
CA LEU A 22 -0.34 6.09 5.07
C LEU A 22 -0.59 7.44 4.36
N ILE A 23 0.48 8.17 4.05
CA ILE A 23 0.41 9.45 3.34
C ILE A 23 0.84 9.23 1.89
N ILE A 24 -0.10 9.33 0.97
CA ILE A 24 0.16 9.29 -0.48
C ILE A 24 0.33 10.73 -0.96
N ARG A 25 1.39 10.98 -1.73
CA ARG A 25 1.67 12.28 -2.35
C ARG A 25 1.78 12.11 -3.86
N GLY A 26 1.13 13.01 -4.59
CA GLY A 26 1.15 12.99 -6.07
C GLY A 26 0.03 12.16 -6.69
N GLN A 27 0.07 12.05 -8.01
CA GLN A 27 -0.89 11.30 -8.82
C GLN A 27 -0.41 9.85 -9.00
N PRO A 28 -1.32 8.89 -9.20
CA PRO A 28 -0.94 7.53 -9.50
C PRO A 28 -0.27 7.47 -10.87
N LEU A 29 0.79 6.69 -10.98
CA LEU A 29 1.52 6.53 -12.22
C LEU A 29 0.93 5.39 -13.06
N PRO A 30 0.47 5.62 -14.29
CA PRO A 30 0.08 4.54 -15.19
C PRO A 30 1.31 3.76 -15.67
N LEU A 31 1.21 2.43 -15.71
CA LEU A 31 2.26 1.56 -16.24
C LEU A 31 1.83 0.96 -17.58
N GLU A 32 2.78 0.80 -18.50
CA GLU A 32 2.57 0.05 -19.73
C GLU A 32 2.58 -1.45 -19.43
N TYR A 33 1.65 -2.21 -20.01
CA TYR A 33 1.53 -3.66 -19.85
C TYR A 33 1.90 -4.37 -21.15
N LYS A 34 2.83 -5.33 -21.08
CA LYS A 34 3.23 -6.15 -22.23
C LYS A 34 3.75 -7.50 -21.77
N ASN A 35 3.24 -8.58 -22.39
CA ASN A 35 3.68 -9.97 -22.11
C ASN A 35 3.71 -10.29 -20.61
N ASP A 36 2.62 -9.95 -19.89
CA ASP A 36 2.46 -10.20 -18.46
C ASP A 36 3.43 -9.45 -17.52
N ILE A 37 4.07 -8.41 -18.04
CA ILE A 37 5.00 -7.55 -17.30
C ILE A 37 4.56 -6.09 -17.44
N TYR A 38 4.59 -5.37 -16.31
CA TYR A 38 4.43 -3.92 -16.31
C TYR A 38 5.79 -3.23 -16.47
N TYR A 39 5.83 -2.11 -17.17
CA TYR A 39 7.07 -1.38 -17.46
C TYR A 39 7.10 -0.03 -16.78
N TRP A 40 8.20 0.24 -16.07
CA TRP A 40 8.45 1.54 -15.46
C TRP A 40 8.83 2.57 -16.53
N PRO A 41 8.25 3.79 -16.51
CA PRO A 41 8.58 4.83 -17.48
C PRO A 41 10.06 5.21 -17.44
N LEU A 42 10.71 5.24 -18.60
CA LEU A 42 12.15 5.51 -18.73
C LEU A 42 12.54 6.95 -18.35
N ASN A 43 11.59 7.88 -18.45
CA ASN A 43 11.78 9.31 -18.17
C ASN A 43 11.67 9.67 -16.67
N LEU A 44 11.30 8.71 -15.82
CA LEU A 44 11.22 8.91 -14.37
C LEU A 44 12.48 8.41 -13.69
N ALA A 45 12.98 9.18 -12.71
CA ALA A 45 13.93 8.66 -11.75
C ALA A 45 13.34 7.40 -11.08
N ALA A 46 14.20 6.44 -10.73
CA ALA A 46 13.75 5.22 -10.07
C ALA A 46 12.93 5.57 -8.81
N SER A 47 11.91 4.76 -8.51
CA SER A 47 10.95 5.00 -7.42
C SER A 47 11.63 5.61 -6.17
N PRO A 48 11.11 6.72 -5.61
CA PRO A 48 11.85 7.54 -4.65
C PRO A 48 12.28 6.84 -3.35
N ASN A 49 11.86 5.61 -3.05
CA ASN A 49 12.28 4.89 -1.84
C ASN A 49 12.32 3.35 -1.99
N GLY A 50 12.20 2.83 -3.22
CA GLY A 50 12.40 1.40 -3.54
C GLY A 50 11.45 0.38 -2.90
N LYS A 51 10.48 0.78 -2.06
CA LYS A 51 9.63 -0.16 -1.30
C LYS A 51 8.14 0.02 -1.49
N ASN A 52 7.68 1.20 -1.90
CA ASN A 52 6.25 1.49 -2.08
C ASN A 52 6.01 2.22 -3.43
N LEU A 53 4.86 2.00 -4.05
CA LEU A 53 4.43 2.67 -5.29
C LEU A 53 2.96 3.04 -5.23
N PHE A 54 2.59 4.12 -5.92
CA PHE A 54 1.21 4.47 -6.20
C PHE A 54 1.01 4.52 -7.71
N ILE A 55 0.27 3.56 -8.24
CA ILE A 55 0.16 3.29 -9.68
C ILE A 55 -1.28 3.07 -10.11
N THR A 56 -1.55 3.17 -11.41
CA THR A 56 -2.82 2.79 -12.00
C THR A 56 -2.63 1.57 -12.88
N ILE A 57 -3.42 0.52 -12.62
CA ILE A 57 -3.45 -0.73 -13.39
C ILE A 57 -4.91 -1.04 -13.70
N ASP A 58 -5.22 -1.34 -14.96
CA ASP A 58 -6.56 -1.67 -15.44
C ASP A 58 -7.62 -0.61 -15.05
N GLY A 59 -7.21 0.67 -15.03
CA GLY A 59 -8.06 1.79 -14.63
C GLY A 59 -8.28 1.94 -13.12
N ILE A 60 -7.70 1.06 -12.30
CA ILE A 60 -7.81 1.07 -10.84
C ILE A 60 -6.52 1.60 -10.22
N ASN A 61 -6.64 2.60 -9.34
CA ASN A 61 -5.52 3.09 -8.55
C ASN A 61 -5.16 2.05 -7.50
N LYS A 62 -3.87 1.71 -7.42
CA LYS A 62 -3.33 0.70 -6.51
C LYS A 62 -2.15 1.27 -5.75
N LEU A 63 -2.07 0.86 -4.50
CA LEU A 63 -0.92 1.07 -3.65
C LEU A 63 -0.14 -0.25 -3.59
N CYS A 64 1.12 -0.22 -4.00
CA CYS A 64 1.95 -1.41 -4.11
C CYS A 64 3.12 -1.37 -3.15
N PHE A 65 3.47 -2.53 -2.62
CA PHE A 65 4.55 -2.73 -1.67
C PHE A 65 5.48 -3.82 -2.17
N LEU A 66 6.77 -3.56 -2.12
CA LEU A 66 7.80 -4.51 -2.54
C LEU A 66 7.81 -5.68 -1.55
N ASN A 67 7.51 -6.89 -2.04
CA ASN A 67 7.62 -8.17 -1.30
C ASN A 67 6.92 -8.20 0.08
N THR A 68 6.00 -7.27 0.37
CA THR A 68 5.35 -7.14 1.68
C THR A 68 3.88 -6.77 1.50
N ALA A 69 3.06 -7.09 2.49
CA ALA A 69 1.67 -6.69 2.57
C ALA A 69 1.46 -5.96 3.90
N PRO A 70 0.92 -4.73 3.93
CA PRO A 70 0.63 -4.08 5.20
C PRO A 70 -0.48 -4.84 5.95
N PRO A 71 -0.40 -4.95 7.28
CA PRO A 71 -1.47 -5.55 8.06
C PRO A 71 -2.77 -4.75 7.89
N GLY A 72 -3.87 -5.44 7.58
CA GLY A 72 -5.20 -4.85 7.41
C GLY A 72 -5.60 -4.48 5.98
N LEU A 73 -4.70 -4.59 4.99
CA LEU A 73 -5.02 -4.40 3.56
C LEU A 73 -5.23 -5.75 2.84
N LEU A 74 -5.96 -6.71 3.41
CA LEU A 74 -5.95 -8.08 2.89
C LEU A 74 -6.97 -8.36 1.77
N GLU A 75 -7.93 -7.47 1.55
CA GLU A 75 -8.96 -7.71 0.53
C GLU A 75 -8.42 -7.32 -0.86
N GLN A 76 -8.43 -8.28 -1.79
CA GLN A 76 -8.17 -8.09 -3.22
C GLN A 76 -6.73 -7.67 -3.59
N MET A 77 -5.75 -8.32 -2.98
CA MET A 77 -4.34 -8.20 -3.36
C MET A 77 -4.08 -8.77 -4.77
N SER A 78 -3.28 -8.08 -5.57
CA SER A 78 -2.72 -8.56 -6.84
C SER A 78 -1.20 -8.56 -6.77
N GLU A 79 -0.57 -9.72 -7.02
CA GLU A 79 0.88 -9.78 -7.21
C GLU A 79 1.20 -9.48 -8.68
N ILE A 80 2.12 -8.54 -8.92
CA ILE A 80 2.53 -8.14 -10.27
C ILE A 80 4.05 -8.08 -10.40
N SER A 81 4.54 -8.28 -11.62
CA SER A 81 5.94 -8.08 -11.99
C SER A 81 6.11 -6.74 -12.70
N ILE A 82 7.03 -5.90 -12.21
CA ILE A 82 7.39 -4.62 -12.82
C ILE A 82 8.85 -4.66 -13.26
N ASN A 83 9.10 -4.40 -14.54
CA ASN A 83 10.43 -4.14 -15.08
C ASN A 83 10.80 -2.68 -14.81
N ILE A 84 11.75 -2.47 -13.90
CA ILE A 84 12.31 -1.18 -13.56
C ILE A 84 13.74 -1.15 -14.09
N LYS A 85 13.97 -0.40 -15.18
CA LYS A 85 15.30 -0.23 -15.81
C LYS A 85 16.02 -1.54 -16.14
N GLY A 86 15.29 -2.54 -16.62
CA GLY A 86 15.83 -3.85 -16.99
C GLY A 86 15.80 -4.90 -15.86
N GLN A 87 15.48 -4.50 -14.63
CA GLN A 87 15.34 -5.42 -13.50
C GLN A 87 13.87 -5.72 -13.24
N LEU A 88 13.52 -7.01 -13.19
CA LEU A 88 12.19 -7.45 -12.80
C LEU A 88 12.05 -7.44 -11.27
N THR A 89 10.95 -6.90 -10.77
CA THR A 89 10.64 -6.79 -9.33
C THR A 89 9.19 -7.18 -9.08
N ASN A 90 8.92 -7.89 -7.98
CA ASN A 90 7.58 -8.35 -7.63
C ASN A 90 6.95 -7.44 -6.58
N TRP A 91 5.69 -7.12 -6.79
CA TRP A 91 4.96 -6.15 -5.98
C TRP A 91 3.59 -6.69 -5.60
N ASN A 92 3.25 -6.51 -4.32
CA ASN A 92 1.89 -6.77 -3.83
C ASN A 92 1.11 -5.47 -3.90
N CYS A 93 0.08 -5.44 -4.73
CA CYS A 93 -0.71 -4.25 -5.01
C CYS A 93 -2.13 -4.38 -4.49
N PHE A 94 -2.59 -3.34 -3.81
CA PHE A 94 -3.90 -3.28 -3.18
C PHE A 94 -4.72 -2.15 -3.79
N PRO A 95 -6.02 -2.36 -4.10
CA PRO A 95 -6.90 -1.30 -4.54
C PRO A 95 -6.88 -0.13 -3.54
N TYR A 96 -6.66 1.08 -4.04
CA TYR A 96 -6.77 2.29 -3.25
C TYR A 96 -8.14 2.92 -3.49
N ILE A 97 -9.06 2.66 -2.56
CA ILE A 97 -10.41 3.23 -2.57
C ILE A 97 -10.45 4.30 -1.46
N THR A 98 -10.43 5.58 -1.85
CA THR A 98 -10.71 6.65 -0.89
C THR A 98 -12.21 6.75 -0.71
N THR A 99 -12.70 6.68 0.51
CA THR A 99 -13.97 7.32 0.86
C THR A 99 -13.73 8.83 0.83
N ILE A 100 -14.22 9.50 -0.22
CA ILE A 100 -14.21 10.96 -0.25
C ILE A 100 -15.18 11.42 0.84
N HIS A 101 -14.64 11.95 1.93
CA HIS A 101 -15.44 12.69 2.90
C HIS A 101 -15.47 14.15 2.45
N GLU A 102 -16.54 14.56 1.78
CA GLU A 102 -16.77 15.97 1.48
C GLU A 102 -16.92 16.74 2.80
N VAL A 103 -15.97 17.62 3.09
CA VAL A 103 -16.11 18.61 4.16
C VAL A 103 -16.79 19.82 3.54
N ARG A 104 -18.08 20.01 3.83
CA ARG A 104 -18.78 21.25 3.48
C ARG A 104 -18.33 22.37 4.44
N PRO A 105 -18.08 23.59 3.94
CA PRO A 105 -17.70 24.74 4.76
C PRO A 105 -18.78 25.14 5.76
#